data_AF-A0A7Y5W6C3-F1
#
_entry.id   AF-A0A7Y5W6C3-F1
#
_cell.length_a   1.000
_cell.length_b   1.000
_cell.length_c   1.000
_cell.angle_alpha   90.00
_cell.angle_beta   90.00
_cell.angle_gamma   90.00
#
_symmetry.space_group_name_H-M   'P 1'
#
loop_
_entity.id
_entity.type
_entity.pdbx_description
1 polymer ?
#
loop_
_entity_poly.entity_id
_entity_poly.type
_entity_poly.pdbx_seq_one_letter_code
_entity_poly.pdbx_strand_id
1 'polypeptide(L)'
;MSQHLSRRGFLVGTLAAGASPSVLGLAAPPAKSAIQPQPGSDKLTAYPFGPQIWVRWADDPVTCYRAHPTQKYPYFYPLSGPVSGLSLTTESGSSYPHHRSLLFACDRVNGGNYWQGEIAAGQIVSAGPKLGVCTPESAEILDECQWQKPGESALMRDQRQFKISIAGPRLRIIDASITWTALVDVAVQKTNHSLFALRAARDITPWGGGTLVNSNGQEGEQATFAQPAAWCAYFGKRQGNPTVVEGIALLDHPGNPWSPSQWFTRDYGFISPTPMNFLEKPWELAAGKSVSLRYRVVLFAGDPKEAELDRIHREWAA
;
A
#
# COMPACT_ATOMS: atom_id res chain seq x y z
N MET A 1 27.81 -48.15 -40.24
CA MET A 1 27.08 -48.80 -41.36
C MET A 1 26.73 -50.19 -40.85
N SER A 2 25.50 -50.61 -40.58
CA SER A 2 24.22 -50.41 -41.26
C SER A 2 23.09 -50.39 -40.22
N GLN A 3 22.03 -49.65 -40.53
CA GLN A 3 20.77 -49.60 -39.79
C GLN A 3 19.88 -50.82 -40.11
N HIS A 4 18.75 -50.89 -39.37
CA HIS A 4 17.44 -51.47 -39.71
C HIS A 4 17.23 -52.96 -39.36
N LEU A 5 16.13 -53.43 -38.75
CA LEU A 5 14.78 -52.94 -38.37
C LEU A 5 14.33 -53.76 -37.12
N SER A 6 13.65 -53.22 -36.10
CA SER A 6 12.26 -52.73 -36.00
C SER A 6 11.14 -53.77 -36.12
N ARG A 7 10.25 -53.69 -35.10
CA ARG A 7 8.78 -53.86 -35.07
C ARG A 7 8.18 -55.22 -34.68
N ARG A 8 7.42 -55.12 -33.57
CA ARG A 8 6.21 -55.88 -33.18
C ARG A 8 6.48 -57.37 -32.95
N GLY A 9 6.35 -57.91 -31.76
CA GLY A 9 5.31 -57.67 -30.76
C GLY A 9 4.83 -59.06 -30.37
N PHE A 10 4.89 -59.42 -29.09
CA PHE A 10 4.34 -60.69 -28.65
C PHE A 10 3.74 -60.55 -27.25
N LEU A 11 2.53 -61.10 -27.17
CA LEU A 11 1.62 -61.15 -26.03
C LEU A 11 1.89 -62.45 -25.25
N VAL A 12 1.70 -62.36 -23.93
CA VAL A 12 1.40 -63.41 -22.94
C VAL A 12 2.46 -64.47 -22.64
N GLY A 13 2.75 -64.59 -21.35
CA GLY A 13 3.40 -65.76 -20.75
C GLY A 13 3.59 -65.58 -19.24
N THR A 14 2.52 -65.77 -18.46
CA THR A 14 2.59 -65.95 -17.01
C THR A 14 3.40 -67.19 -16.65
N LEU A 15 4.38 -67.06 -15.75
CA LEU A 15 4.80 -68.11 -14.83
C LEU A 15 5.27 -67.46 -13.53
N ALA A 16 4.52 -67.71 -12.47
CA ALA A 16 4.84 -67.35 -11.11
C ALA A 16 5.92 -68.29 -10.55
N ALA A 17 6.95 -67.74 -9.91
CA ALA A 17 7.65 -68.38 -8.80
C ALA A 17 8.53 -67.37 -8.06
N GLY A 18 8.07 -66.99 -6.86
CA GLY A 18 8.89 -66.86 -5.66
C GLY A 18 10.10 -65.93 -5.67
N ALA A 19 9.88 -64.68 -5.27
CA ALA A 19 10.84 -63.97 -4.42
C ALA A 19 10.05 -63.00 -3.54
N SER A 20 9.94 -63.28 -2.24
CA SER A 20 9.40 -62.34 -1.28
C SER A 20 10.35 -61.14 -1.17
N PRO A 21 9.94 -59.91 -1.56
CA PRO A 21 10.66 -58.74 -1.11
C PRO A 21 10.14 -58.45 0.30
N SER A 22 11.03 -58.52 1.28
CA SER A 22 10.82 -57.89 2.58
C SER A 22 10.59 -56.41 2.34
N VAL A 23 9.32 -56.01 2.17
CA VAL A 23 8.95 -54.60 2.13
C VAL A 23 9.19 -54.08 3.53
N LEU A 24 10.32 -53.41 3.73
CA LEU A 24 10.46 -52.44 4.82
C LEU A 24 9.30 -51.47 4.65
N GLY A 25 8.25 -51.67 5.46
CA GLY A 25 7.14 -50.76 5.55
C GLY A 25 7.66 -49.40 6.00
N LEU A 26 7.96 -48.53 5.06
CA LEU A 26 8.00 -47.10 5.32
C LEU A 26 6.59 -46.72 5.75
N ALA A 27 6.39 -46.65 7.07
CA ALA A 27 5.15 -46.12 7.63
C ALA A 27 4.90 -44.77 6.95
N ALA A 28 3.75 -44.63 6.31
CA ALA A 28 3.33 -43.35 5.77
C ALA A 28 3.42 -42.33 6.91
N PRO A 29 4.01 -41.14 6.68
CA PRO A 29 4.03 -40.12 7.72
C PRO A 29 2.59 -39.86 8.16
N PRO A 30 2.35 -39.64 9.46
CA PRO A 30 1.00 -39.35 9.94
C PRO A 30 0.43 -38.21 9.11
N ALA A 31 -0.82 -38.37 8.67
CA ALA A 31 -1.53 -37.33 7.94
C ALA A 31 -1.37 -36.01 8.71
N LYS A 32 -0.65 -35.04 8.14
CA LYS A 32 -0.53 -33.72 8.73
C LYS A 32 -1.96 -33.23 8.92
N SER A 33 -2.33 -32.89 10.16
CA SER A 33 -3.64 -32.30 10.42
C SER A 33 -3.80 -31.14 9.44
N ALA A 34 -4.85 -31.17 8.61
CA ALA A 34 -5.14 -30.06 7.72
C ALA A 34 -5.21 -28.81 8.59
N ILE A 35 -4.34 -27.83 8.32
CA ILE A 35 -4.35 -26.55 9.02
C ILE A 35 -5.76 -25.98 8.86
N GLN A 36 -6.49 -25.91 9.96
CA GLN A 36 -7.84 -25.36 9.95
C GLN A 36 -7.75 -23.83 10.02
N PRO A 37 -8.62 -23.10 9.31
CA PRO A 37 -8.75 -21.66 9.48
C PRO A 37 -8.99 -21.32 10.96
N GLN A 38 -8.47 -20.19 11.42
CA GLN A 38 -8.73 -19.76 12.79
C GLN A 38 -10.20 -19.30 12.93
N PRO A 39 -10.88 -19.55 14.07
CA PRO A 39 -12.24 -19.05 14.27
C PRO A 39 -12.36 -17.53 14.02
N GLY A 40 -13.36 -17.11 13.24
CA GLY A 40 -13.58 -15.72 12.84
C GLY A 40 -12.71 -15.24 11.66
N SER A 41 -11.89 -16.12 11.08
CA SER A 41 -11.04 -15.76 9.95
C SER A 41 -11.78 -15.59 8.64
N ASP A 42 -13.07 -15.96 8.58
CA ASP A 42 -13.99 -15.68 7.47
C ASP A 42 -14.38 -14.19 7.34
N LYS A 43 -13.98 -13.37 8.32
CA LYS A 43 -14.22 -11.92 8.40
C LYS A 43 -12.90 -11.15 8.42
N LEU A 44 -12.96 -9.87 8.79
CA LEU A 44 -11.77 -9.07 8.99
C LEU A 44 -11.04 -9.52 10.27
N THR A 45 -9.75 -9.82 10.15
CA THR A 45 -8.87 -10.01 11.30
C THR A 45 -7.72 -9.03 11.23
N ALA A 46 -7.31 -8.54 12.39
CA ALA A 46 -6.15 -7.66 12.52
C ALA A 46 -5.32 -8.06 13.73
N TYR A 47 -4.00 -8.13 13.56
CA TYR A 47 -3.10 -8.60 14.62
C TYR A 47 -1.69 -8.01 14.47
N PRO A 48 -1.00 -7.74 15.59
CA PRO A 48 0.41 -7.38 15.56
C PRO A 48 1.28 -8.59 15.26
N PHE A 49 2.35 -8.39 14.50
CA PHE A 49 3.43 -9.35 14.30
C PHE A 49 4.77 -8.62 14.27
N GLY A 50 5.44 -8.56 15.43
CA GLY A 50 6.58 -7.67 15.63
C GLY A 50 6.14 -6.19 15.52
N PRO A 51 6.94 -5.31 14.89
CA PRO A 51 6.59 -3.89 14.72
C PRO A 51 5.69 -3.66 13.49
N GLN A 52 4.82 -4.61 13.19
CA GLN A 52 3.91 -4.56 12.05
C GLN A 52 2.51 -4.94 12.50
N ILE A 53 1.50 -4.38 11.85
CA ILE A 53 0.11 -4.80 12.04
C ILE A 53 -0.42 -5.32 10.72
N TRP A 54 -0.82 -6.58 10.70
CA TRP A 54 -1.48 -7.20 9.57
C TRP A 54 -2.99 -7.00 9.66
N VAL A 55 -3.62 -6.76 8.50
CA VAL A 55 -5.07 -6.78 8.32
C VAL A 55 -5.41 -7.77 7.21
N ARG A 56 -6.38 -8.64 7.47
CA ARG A 56 -6.84 -9.71 6.56
C ARG A 56 -8.34 -9.70 6.41
N TRP A 57 -8.82 -10.30 5.33
CA TRP A 57 -10.23 -10.56 5.10
C TRP A 57 -10.35 -11.98 4.56
N ALA A 58 -11.13 -12.85 5.23
CA ALA A 58 -11.23 -14.26 4.83
C ALA A 58 -9.84 -14.95 4.77
N ASP A 59 -8.96 -14.66 5.75
CA ASP A 59 -7.53 -15.02 5.81
C ASP A 59 -6.62 -14.47 4.69
N ASP A 60 -7.17 -13.81 3.67
CA ASP A 60 -6.38 -13.19 2.62
C ASP A 60 -5.78 -11.84 3.08
N PRO A 61 -4.52 -11.54 2.75
CA PRO A 61 -3.90 -10.25 3.07
C PRO A 61 -4.67 -9.08 2.45
N VAL A 62 -5.14 -8.14 3.27
CA VAL A 62 -5.66 -6.84 2.81
C VAL A 62 -4.54 -5.81 2.80
N THR A 63 -3.85 -5.66 3.93
CA THR A 63 -2.68 -4.80 4.05
C THR A 63 -1.81 -5.15 5.25
N CYS A 64 -0.63 -4.53 5.33
CA CYS A 64 0.23 -4.54 6.50
C CYS A 64 0.76 -3.13 6.74
N TYR A 65 0.57 -2.58 7.93
CA TYR A 65 1.29 -1.40 8.38
C TYR A 65 2.66 -1.82 8.90
N ARG A 66 3.71 -1.44 8.19
CA ARG A 66 5.10 -1.79 8.48
C ARG A 66 5.78 -0.64 9.19
N ALA A 67 6.24 -0.85 10.41
CA ALA A 67 6.83 0.19 11.24
C ALA A 67 8.16 -0.23 11.90
N HIS A 68 8.92 -1.12 11.25
CA HIS A 68 10.18 -1.60 11.81
C HIS A 68 11.21 -0.45 11.89
N PRO A 69 11.95 -0.29 13.00
CA PRO A 69 12.86 0.85 13.21
C PRO A 69 14.10 0.86 12.29
N THR A 70 14.28 -0.16 11.45
CA THR A 70 15.32 -0.16 10.39
C THR A 70 14.82 0.42 9.07
N GLN A 71 13.53 0.77 8.98
CA GLN A 71 12.95 1.42 7.81
C GLN A 71 13.06 2.94 7.94
N LYS A 72 13.08 3.64 6.81
CA LYS A 72 13.17 5.12 6.77
C LYS A 72 11.97 5.80 7.44
N TYR A 73 10.81 5.16 7.30
CA TYR A 73 9.52 5.60 7.81
C TYR A 73 8.56 4.40 7.82
N PRO A 74 7.46 4.46 8.59
CA PRO A 74 6.38 3.49 8.46
C PRO A 74 5.55 3.69 7.18
N TYR A 75 5.06 2.59 6.61
CA TYR A 75 4.27 2.58 5.38
C TYR A 75 3.37 1.34 5.30
N PHE A 76 2.38 1.36 4.41
CA PHE A 76 1.51 0.20 4.16
C PHE A 76 1.98 -0.60 2.96
N TYR A 77 2.13 -1.93 3.08
CA TYR A 77 2.25 -2.84 1.94
C TYR A 77 2.02 -4.31 2.35
N PRO A 78 1.26 -5.11 1.58
CA PRO A 78 0.61 -4.77 0.30
C PRO A 78 -0.63 -3.88 0.48
N LEU A 79 -1.22 -3.44 -0.63
CA LEU A 79 -2.58 -2.88 -0.69
C LEU A 79 -3.39 -3.70 -1.68
N SER A 80 -4.01 -4.78 -1.21
CA SER A 80 -4.60 -5.81 -2.08
C SER A 80 -5.90 -5.36 -2.75
N GLY A 81 -5.99 -5.59 -4.06
CA GLY A 81 -7.20 -5.36 -4.85
C GLY A 81 -8.37 -6.22 -4.35
N PRO A 82 -9.60 -5.68 -4.29
CA PRO A 82 -10.76 -6.35 -3.70
C PRO A 82 -11.21 -7.63 -4.41
N VAL A 83 -10.86 -7.82 -5.68
CA VAL A 83 -11.25 -8.92 -6.57
C VAL A 83 -10.06 -9.81 -6.91
N SER A 84 -8.91 -9.25 -7.31
CA SER A 84 -7.76 -10.07 -7.71
C SER A 84 -6.91 -10.57 -6.54
N GLY A 85 -6.97 -9.91 -5.38
CA GLY A 85 -6.05 -10.13 -4.26
C GLY A 85 -4.61 -9.67 -4.53
N LEU A 86 -4.29 -9.21 -5.75
CA LEU A 86 -2.97 -8.67 -6.10
C LEU A 86 -2.82 -7.25 -5.53
N SER A 87 -1.62 -6.89 -5.10
CA SER A 87 -1.36 -5.52 -4.61
C SER A 87 -1.55 -4.48 -5.73
N LEU A 88 -2.32 -3.44 -5.44
CA LEU A 88 -2.52 -2.25 -6.28
C LEU A 88 -1.37 -1.25 -6.14
N THR A 89 -0.44 -1.51 -5.23
CA THR A 89 0.81 -0.76 -5.06
C THR A 89 2.02 -1.67 -5.21
N THR A 90 3.19 -1.07 -5.47
CA THR A 90 4.48 -1.77 -5.41
C THR A 90 5.27 -1.41 -4.15
N GLU A 91 6.03 -2.38 -3.62
CA GLU A 91 6.92 -2.16 -2.47
C GLU A 91 8.06 -1.20 -2.82
N SER A 92 8.58 -1.28 -4.04
CA SER A 92 9.70 -0.46 -4.52
C SER A 92 9.78 -0.48 -6.06
N GLY A 93 10.66 0.33 -6.64
CA GLY A 93 10.94 0.35 -8.09
C GLY A 93 12.33 0.91 -8.38
N SER A 94 12.99 0.45 -9.44
CA SER A 94 14.41 0.76 -9.70
C SER A 94 14.71 2.25 -9.85
N SER A 95 13.84 3.01 -10.53
CA SER A 95 14.06 4.45 -10.75
C SER A 95 13.83 5.30 -9.49
N TYR A 96 12.98 4.85 -8.57
CA TYR A 96 12.61 5.58 -7.36
C TYR A 96 12.32 4.60 -6.21
N PRO A 97 13.37 3.95 -5.66
CA PRO A 97 13.18 2.83 -4.72
C PRO A 97 12.58 3.26 -3.38
N HIS A 98 12.60 4.56 -3.10
CA HIS A 98 12.03 5.19 -1.91
C HIS A 98 10.53 5.51 -2.04
N HIS A 99 9.90 5.34 -3.22
CA HIS A 99 8.44 5.45 -3.33
C HIS A 99 7.80 4.13 -2.92
N ARG A 100 7.66 3.92 -1.61
CA ARG A 100 7.22 2.66 -1.02
C ARG A 100 5.72 2.63 -0.76
N SER A 101 4.99 2.02 -1.70
CA SER A 101 3.55 1.78 -1.59
C SER A 101 2.80 3.02 -1.07
N LEU A 102 2.18 3.01 0.11
CA LEU A 102 1.46 4.14 0.71
C LEU A 102 2.17 4.63 1.98
N LEU A 103 2.55 5.91 2.02
CA LEU A 103 3.40 6.47 3.07
C LEU A 103 3.04 7.92 3.44
N PHE A 104 3.41 8.33 4.65
CA PHE A 104 3.41 9.73 5.10
C PHE A 104 4.84 10.15 5.45
N ALA A 105 5.42 11.07 4.69
CA ALA A 105 6.78 11.57 4.88
C ALA A 105 6.99 12.94 4.23
N CYS A 106 8.13 13.58 4.52
CA CYS A 106 8.55 14.81 3.84
C CYS A 106 10.08 14.88 3.82
N ASP A 107 10.68 15.43 2.76
CA ASP A 107 12.07 15.88 2.84
C ASP A 107 12.18 17.40 3.07
N ARG A 108 13.41 17.86 3.27
CA ARG A 108 13.76 19.27 3.47
C ARG A 108 13.05 19.94 4.65
N VAL A 109 12.83 19.20 5.72
CA VAL A 109 12.30 19.71 7.00
C VAL A 109 13.49 20.10 7.87
N ASN A 110 13.76 21.40 8.05
CA ASN A 110 14.95 21.91 8.77
C ASN A 110 16.28 21.24 8.33
N GLY A 111 16.43 20.97 7.03
CA GLY A 111 17.60 20.29 6.46
C GLY A 111 17.66 18.77 6.67
N GLY A 112 16.65 18.16 7.30
CA GLY A 112 16.48 16.71 7.36
C GLY A 112 15.76 16.15 6.13
N ASN A 113 16.09 14.91 5.75
CA ASN A 113 15.41 14.17 4.70
C ASN A 113 14.73 12.93 5.30
N TYR A 114 13.40 12.98 5.45
CA TYR A 114 12.60 11.92 6.04
C TYR A 114 11.85 11.10 4.99
N TRP A 115 12.22 11.22 3.71
CA TRP A 115 11.54 10.59 2.56
C TRP A 115 12.44 9.66 1.75
N GLN A 116 13.70 10.02 1.52
CA GLN A 116 14.63 9.25 0.69
C GLN A 116 16.05 9.22 1.28
N GLY A 117 16.91 8.42 0.65
CA GLY A 117 18.30 8.26 1.06
C GLY A 117 18.47 7.55 2.40
N GLU A 118 19.68 7.62 2.93
CA GLU A 118 20.09 6.91 4.14
C GLU A 118 19.41 7.42 5.40
N ILE A 119 19.26 6.55 6.41
CA ILE A 119 18.70 6.88 7.73
C ILE A 119 19.43 8.06 8.39
N ALA A 120 20.75 8.18 8.17
CA ALA A 120 21.58 9.27 8.70
C ALA A 120 21.09 10.67 8.28
N ALA A 121 20.40 10.79 7.14
CA ALA A 121 19.85 12.07 6.68
C ALA A 121 18.56 12.49 7.40
N GLY A 122 17.93 11.58 8.15
CA GLY A 122 16.64 11.76 8.83
C GLY A 122 15.79 10.49 8.77
N GLN A 123 15.02 10.21 9.81
CA GLN A 123 14.17 9.03 9.91
C GLN A 123 12.86 9.37 10.62
N ILE A 124 11.77 8.75 10.18
CA ILE A 124 10.50 8.74 10.90
C ILE A 124 10.44 7.44 11.69
N VAL A 125 10.54 7.54 13.02
CA VAL A 125 10.60 6.38 13.92
C VAL A 125 9.25 6.21 14.61
N SER A 126 8.59 5.08 14.39
CA SER A 126 7.36 4.72 15.10
C SER A 126 7.67 4.37 16.56
N ALA A 127 6.77 4.78 17.46
CA ALA A 127 6.77 4.41 18.87
C ALA A 127 6.15 3.02 19.15
N GLY A 128 5.81 2.27 18.09
CA GLY A 128 5.16 0.97 18.16
C GLY A 128 3.67 1.09 17.86
N PRO A 129 3.21 0.67 16.66
CA PRO A 129 1.81 0.79 16.29
C PRO A 129 0.94 -0.16 17.11
N LYS A 130 -0.31 0.25 17.34
CA LYS A 130 -1.29 -0.51 18.12
C LYS A 130 -2.61 -0.62 17.37
N LEU A 131 -3.35 -1.69 17.67
CA LEU A 131 -4.74 -1.82 17.23
C LEU A 131 -5.62 -0.91 18.10
N GLY A 132 -6.52 -0.19 17.44
CA GLY A 132 -7.63 0.52 18.07
C GLY A 132 -8.91 -0.33 18.01
N VAL A 133 -10.02 0.30 17.63
CA VAL A 133 -11.31 -0.40 17.45
C VAL A 133 -11.25 -1.39 16.28
N CYS A 134 -11.68 -2.63 16.54
CA CYS A 134 -11.87 -3.66 15.52
C CYS A 134 -13.32 -4.15 15.51
N THR A 135 -13.85 -4.36 14.31
CA THR A 135 -15.17 -4.93 14.01
C THR A 135 -15.02 -6.04 12.96
N PRO A 136 -16.07 -6.83 12.67
CA PRO A 136 -15.97 -7.85 11.63
C PRO A 136 -15.64 -7.30 10.23
N GLU A 137 -15.83 -6.00 9.98
CA GLU A 137 -15.59 -5.34 8.69
C GLU A 137 -14.59 -4.18 8.74
N SER A 138 -14.02 -3.84 9.89
CA SER A 138 -13.02 -2.78 9.99
C SER A 138 -12.00 -2.98 11.10
N ALA A 139 -10.80 -2.43 10.93
CA ALA A 139 -9.81 -2.32 11.99
C ALA A 139 -9.16 -0.94 12.00
N GLU A 140 -8.84 -0.48 13.19
CA GLU A 140 -8.12 0.75 13.42
C GLU A 140 -6.67 0.47 13.80
N ILE A 141 -5.76 1.27 13.24
CA ILE A 141 -4.34 1.30 13.59
C ILE A 141 -3.99 2.69 14.10
N LEU A 142 -3.38 2.75 15.28
CA LEU A 142 -2.89 3.96 15.92
C LEU A 142 -1.36 3.92 15.98
N ASP A 143 -0.72 5.03 15.67
CA ASP A 143 0.74 5.16 15.77
C ASP A 143 1.15 6.58 16.14
N GLU A 144 2.28 6.71 16.82
CA GLU A 144 2.93 7.99 17.08
C GLU A 144 4.36 7.90 16.56
N CYS A 145 4.77 8.84 15.73
CA CYS A 145 6.08 8.82 15.10
C CYS A 145 6.89 10.08 15.41
N GLN A 146 8.21 9.91 15.55
CA GLN A 146 9.17 10.98 15.76
C GLN A 146 10.05 11.18 14.53
N TRP A 147 10.27 12.43 14.14
CA TRP A 147 11.09 12.80 12.99
C TRP A 147 12.43 13.31 13.49
N GLN A 148 13.45 12.47 13.43
CA GLN A 148 14.77 12.77 13.97
C GLN A 148 15.91 12.29 13.07
N LYS A 149 17.08 12.88 13.21
CA LYS A 149 18.33 12.26 12.75
C LYS A 149 18.87 11.35 13.87
N PRO A 150 19.62 10.30 13.55
CA PRO A 150 20.19 9.41 14.57
C PRO A 150 21.01 10.18 15.61
N GLY A 151 20.68 10.01 16.89
CA GLY A 151 21.36 10.68 18.01
C GLY A 151 20.96 12.14 18.25
N GLU A 152 20.06 12.70 17.44
CA GLU A 152 19.54 14.06 17.61
C GLU A 152 18.12 14.05 18.20
N SER A 153 17.70 15.19 18.75
CA SER A 153 16.31 15.38 19.19
C SER A 153 15.36 15.45 18.00
N ALA A 154 14.13 14.96 18.19
CA ALA A 154 13.09 15.03 17.16
C ALA A 154 12.67 16.48 16.86
N LEU A 155 12.48 16.79 15.58
CA LEU A 155 12.05 18.11 15.10
C LEU A 155 10.53 18.19 14.96
N MET A 156 9.93 17.08 14.55
CA MET A 156 8.49 16.91 14.42
C MET A 156 8.06 15.63 15.12
N ARG A 157 6.80 15.61 15.52
CA ARG A 157 6.07 14.40 15.89
C ARG A 157 4.80 14.33 15.04
N ASP A 158 4.42 13.14 14.62
CA ASP A 158 3.08 12.91 14.06
C ASP A 158 2.31 11.86 14.87
N GLN A 159 0.99 12.06 14.94
CA GLN A 159 0.03 11.10 15.49
C GLN A 159 -0.86 10.64 14.36
N ARG A 160 -0.98 9.32 14.17
CA ARG A 160 -1.68 8.71 13.04
C ARG A 160 -2.80 7.82 13.53
N GLN A 161 -3.96 7.97 12.90
CA GLN A 161 -5.08 7.06 13.01
C GLN A 161 -5.45 6.59 11.60
N PHE A 162 -5.42 5.29 11.39
CA PHE A 162 -5.84 4.66 10.15
C PHE A 162 -7.03 3.76 10.41
N LYS A 163 -8.15 3.96 9.70
CA LYS A 163 -9.29 3.05 9.72
C LYS A 163 -9.36 2.30 8.40
N ILE A 164 -9.14 0.99 8.44
CA ILE A 164 -9.22 0.09 7.30
C ILE A 164 -10.61 -0.55 7.32
N SER A 165 -11.38 -0.42 6.23
CA SER A 165 -12.76 -0.89 6.14
C SER A 165 -12.99 -1.75 4.89
N ILE A 166 -13.76 -2.82 5.06
CA ILE A 166 -14.27 -3.68 3.98
C ILE A 166 -15.65 -3.18 3.57
N ALA A 167 -15.72 -2.35 2.53
CA ALA A 167 -16.96 -1.74 2.06
C ALA A 167 -17.64 -2.62 0.99
N GLY A 168 -17.93 -3.87 1.34
CA GLY A 168 -18.50 -4.87 0.44
C GLY A 168 -17.46 -5.55 -0.47
N PRO A 169 -17.90 -6.31 -1.49
CA PRO A 169 -17.00 -7.17 -2.27
C PRO A 169 -16.07 -6.39 -3.22
N ARG A 170 -16.42 -5.15 -3.58
CA ARG A 170 -15.73 -4.37 -4.63
C ARG A 170 -14.89 -3.21 -4.10
N LEU A 171 -14.92 -2.93 -2.80
CA LEU A 171 -14.26 -1.77 -2.22
C LEU A 171 -13.51 -2.12 -0.93
N ARG A 172 -12.33 -1.54 -0.77
CA ARG A 172 -11.61 -1.41 0.50
C ARG A 172 -11.27 0.05 0.70
N ILE A 173 -11.39 0.53 1.93
CA ILE A 173 -11.16 1.95 2.25
C ILE A 173 -10.14 2.04 3.37
N ILE A 174 -9.18 2.96 3.23
CA ILE A 174 -8.28 3.36 4.32
C ILE A 174 -8.47 4.85 4.55
N ASP A 175 -9.09 5.21 5.67
CA ASP A 175 -9.13 6.59 6.14
C ASP A 175 -7.89 6.87 6.98
N ALA A 176 -7.18 7.96 6.68
CA ALA A 176 -6.02 8.42 7.42
C ALA A 176 -6.31 9.78 8.06
N SER A 177 -6.19 9.87 9.38
CA SER A 177 -6.18 11.13 10.13
C SER A 177 -4.82 11.30 10.79
N ILE A 178 -4.14 12.39 10.46
CA ILE A 178 -2.76 12.65 10.89
C ILE A 178 -2.70 14.04 11.54
N THR A 179 -2.12 14.11 12.74
CA THR A 179 -1.77 15.39 13.37
C THR A 179 -0.26 15.52 13.39
N TRP A 180 0.29 16.47 12.64
CA TRP A 180 1.73 16.70 12.51
C TRP A 180 2.11 17.96 13.30
N THR A 181 2.93 17.77 14.34
CA THR A 181 3.23 18.78 15.37
C THR A 181 4.70 19.13 15.36
N ALA A 182 4.99 20.43 15.35
CA ALA A 182 6.35 20.98 15.47
C ALA A 182 6.83 20.92 16.93
N LEU A 183 8.00 20.32 17.15
CA LEU A 183 8.67 20.29 18.47
C LEU A 183 9.66 21.46 18.64
N VAL A 184 10.08 22.03 17.51
CA VAL A 184 10.88 23.25 17.38
C VAL A 184 10.28 24.11 16.28
N ASP A 185 10.75 25.33 16.07
CA ASP A 185 10.35 26.09 14.88
C ASP A 185 10.81 25.36 13.61
N VAL A 186 9.86 25.06 12.73
CA VAL A 186 10.07 24.22 11.56
C VAL A 186 9.82 25.02 10.29
N ALA A 187 10.73 24.88 9.34
CA ALA A 187 10.60 25.33 7.97
C ALA A 187 10.76 24.14 7.02
N VAL A 188 9.78 23.93 6.16
CA VAL A 188 9.80 22.97 5.06
C VAL A 188 10.09 23.72 3.77
N GLN A 189 11.22 23.42 3.14
CA GLN A 189 11.59 24.03 1.87
C GLN A 189 10.78 23.44 0.72
N LYS A 190 10.72 24.17 -0.40
CA LYS A 190 10.05 23.70 -1.62
C LYS A 190 10.54 22.30 -2.02
N THR A 191 9.61 21.36 -2.17
CA THR A 191 9.90 19.95 -2.49
C THR A 191 8.74 19.20 -3.13
N ASN A 192 9.05 18.26 -4.01
CA ASN A 192 8.09 17.30 -4.57
C ASN A 192 7.88 16.05 -3.71
N HIS A 193 8.62 15.89 -2.62
CA HIS A 193 8.57 14.75 -1.72
C HIS A 193 7.82 15.10 -0.43
N SER A 194 6.50 15.21 -0.51
CA SER A 194 5.58 15.47 0.60
C SER A 194 4.15 15.06 0.17
N LEU A 195 3.14 14.93 1.02
CA LEU A 195 3.22 14.43 2.38
C LEU A 195 2.72 12.98 2.42
N PHE A 196 1.45 12.78 2.07
CA PHE A 196 0.82 11.46 1.97
C PHE A 196 0.78 11.02 0.50
N ALA A 197 1.50 9.96 0.17
CA ALA A 197 1.72 9.57 -1.23
C ALA A 197 1.55 8.09 -1.44
N LEU A 198 1.19 7.71 -2.67
CA LEU A 198 1.15 6.31 -3.08
C LEU A 198 1.99 6.02 -4.32
N ARG A 199 2.48 4.79 -4.39
CA ARG A 199 3.15 4.18 -5.53
C ARG A 199 2.36 2.97 -6.05
N ALA A 200 1.61 3.17 -7.13
CA ALA A 200 0.79 2.14 -7.76
C ALA A 200 1.63 1.01 -8.40
N ALA A 201 1.00 -0.17 -8.49
CA ALA A 201 1.54 -1.33 -9.19
C ALA A 201 1.58 -1.06 -10.71
N ARG A 202 2.64 -1.51 -11.39
CA ARG A 202 2.93 -1.12 -12.77
C ARG A 202 1.79 -1.39 -13.74
N ASP A 203 1.10 -2.52 -13.61
CA ASP A 203 0.04 -2.97 -14.52
C ASP A 203 -1.18 -2.05 -14.59
N ILE A 204 -1.41 -1.23 -13.56
CA ILE A 204 -2.50 -0.24 -13.52
C ILE A 204 -2.03 1.20 -13.79
N THR A 205 -0.76 1.38 -14.16
CA THR A 205 -0.18 2.70 -14.48
C THR A 205 -0.08 2.89 -15.99
N PRO A 206 -0.04 4.13 -16.50
CA PRO A 206 0.19 4.40 -17.92
C PRO A 206 1.42 3.66 -18.50
N TRP A 207 2.53 3.56 -17.75
CA TRP A 207 3.72 2.79 -18.17
C TRP A 207 3.51 1.28 -18.31
N GLY A 208 2.43 0.73 -17.74
CA GLY A 208 2.02 -0.66 -17.87
C GLY A 208 0.75 -0.86 -18.69
N GLY A 209 0.22 0.19 -19.33
CA GLY A 209 -1.02 0.14 -20.11
C GLY A 209 -2.31 0.35 -19.31
N GLY A 210 -2.20 0.78 -18.05
CA GLY A 210 -3.33 1.31 -17.26
C GLY A 210 -3.51 2.82 -17.48
N THR A 211 -4.25 3.46 -16.58
CA THR A 211 -4.71 4.85 -16.71
C THR A 211 -4.45 5.62 -15.42
N LEU A 212 -4.01 6.87 -15.57
CA LEU A 212 -3.97 7.89 -14.52
C LEU A 212 -5.07 8.90 -14.82
N VAL A 213 -5.94 9.18 -13.86
CA VAL A 213 -7.02 10.18 -14.01
C VAL A 213 -7.27 10.92 -12.71
N ASN A 214 -7.77 12.16 -12.79
CA ASN A 214 -8.21 12.93 -11.63
C ASN A 214 -9.71 13.24 -11.64
N SER A 215 -10.20 13.82 -10.55
CA SER A 215 -11.62 14.19 -10.37
C SER A 215 -12.18 15.17 -11.41
N ASN A 216 -11.32 15.84 -12.18
CA ASN A 216 -11.73 16.79 -13.21
C ASN A 216 -11.78 16.14 -14.61
N GLY A 217 -11.55 14.82 -14.71
CA GLY A 217 -11.52 14.09 -15.96
C GLY A 217 -10.23 14.27 -16.78
N GLN A 218 -9.17 14.81 -16.18
CA GLN A 218 -7.87 14.93 -16.84
C GLN A 218 -7.13 13.59 -16.74
N GLU A 219 -6.53 13.14 -17.86
CA GLU A 219 -5.85 11.85 -17.95
C GLU A 219 -4.34 11.98 -18.27
N GLY A 220 -3.54 11.10 -17.68
CA GLY A 220 -2.08 11.06 -17.86
C GLY A 220 -1.32 12.15 -17.11
N GLU A 221 -0.01 11.98 -16.97
CA GLU A 221 0.87 12.89 -16.24
C GLU A 221 0.81 14.31 -16.78
N GLN A 222 0.83 14.47 -18.10
CA GLN A 222 0.83 15.80 -18.74
C GLN A 222 -0.39 16.63 -18.35
N ALA A 223 -1.58 16.02 -18.24
CA ALA A 223 -2.82 16.74 -17.96
C ALA A 223 -3.14 16.81 -16.46
N THR A 224 -2.59 15.93 -15.62
CA THR A 224 -2.89 15.87 -14.18
C THR A 224 -1.82 16.54 -13.31
N PHE A 225 -0.60 16.70 -13.80
CA PHE A 225 0.49 17.30 -13.03
C PHE A 225 0.21 18.78 -12.71
N ALA A 226 0.47 19.14 -11.45
CA ALA A 226 0.25 20.47 -10.88
C ALA A 226 -1.21 20.96 -10.93
N GLN A 227 -2.17 20.08 -11.25
CA GLN A 227 -3.58 20.44 -11.27
C GLN A 227 -4.21 20.22 -9.88
N PRO A 228 -5.07 21.14 -9.41
CA PRO A 228 -5.90 20.88 -8.24
C PRO A 228 -6.99 19.86 -8.56
N ALA A 229 -7.20 18.88 -7.69
CA ALA A 229 -8.25 17.87 -7.84
C ALA A 229 -8.67 17.33 -6.46
N ALA A 230 -9.92 16.88 -6.34
CA ALA A 230 -10.43 16.23 -5.13
C ALA A 230 -9.79 14.86 -4.91
N TRP A 231 -9.45 14.17 -5.99
CA TRP A 231 -8.78 12.88 -5.98
C TRP A 231 -8.01 12.63 -7.27
N CYS A 232 -7.00 11.76 -7.18
CA CYS A 232 -6.34 11.13 -8.33
C CYS A 232 -6.36 9.61 -8.17
N ALA A 233 -6.43 8.91 -9.29
CA ALA A 233 -6.55 7.45 -9.33
C ALA A 233 -5.68 6.82 -10.42
N TYR A 234 -5.21 5.61 -10.14
CA TYR A 234 -4.71 4.67 -11.13
C TYR A 234 -5.66 3.50 -11.26
N PHE A 235 -5.93 3.03 -12.47
CA PHE A 235 -6.71 1.82 -12.70
C PHE A 235 -6.32 1.14 -14.01
N GLY A 236 -6.61 -0.15 -14.12
CA GLY A 236 -6.28 -0.91 -15.32
C GLY A 236 -6.53 -2.40 -15.17
N LYS A 237 -6.22 -3.15 -16.24
CA LYS A 237 -6.33 -4.61 -16.27
C LYS A 237 -5.23 -5.22 -15.41
N ARG A 238 -5.58 -6.21 -14.60
CA ARG A 238 -4.61 -6.88 -13.71
C ARG A 238 -3.74 -7.88 -14.46
N GLN A 239 -2.46 -7.90 -14.12
CA GLN A 239 -1.51 -8.85 -14.70
C GLN A 239 -1.91 -10.30 -14.36
N GLY A 240 -1.87 -11.20 -15.35
CA GLY A 240 -2.24 -12.61 -15.19
C GLY A 240 -3.75 -12.89 -15.25
N ASN A 241 -4.60 -11.87 -15.08
CA ASN A 241 -6.05 -11.98 -15.30
C ASN A 241 -6.62 -10.67 -15.90
N PRO A 242 -6.53 -10.48 -17.22
CA PRO A 242 -6.95 -9.24 -17.88
C PRO A 242 -8.47 -9.01 -17.91
N THR A 243 -9.27 -9.96 -17.42
CA THR A 243 -10.71 -9.78 -17.23
C THR A 243 -11.05 -8.97 -15.98
N VAL A 244 -10.09 -8.88 -15.04
CA VAL A 244 -10.24 -8.08 -13.82
C VAL A 244 -9.66 -6.70 -14.06
N VAL A 245 -10.49 -5.67 -13.89
CA VAL A 245 -10.11 -4.26 -13.85
C VAL A 245 -10.25 -3.78 -12.42
N GLU A 246 -9.20 -3.17 -11.88
CA GLU A 246 -9.19 -2.59 -10.54
C GLU A 246 -8.30 -1.35 -10.51
N GLY A 247 -8.44 -0.56 -9.46
CA GLY A 247 -7.67 0.64 -9.27
C GLY A 247 -7.56 1.08 -7.82
N ILE A 248 -6.69 2.06 -7.63
CA ILE A 248 -6.45 2.73 -6.35
C ILE A 248 -6.57 4.24 -6.54
N ALA A 249 -7.34 4.88 -5.66
CA ALA A 249 -7.49 6.32 -5.61
C ALA A 249 -6.99 6.87 -4.28
N LEU A 250 -6.41 8.06 -4.33
CA LEU A 250 -6.12 8.90 -3.16
C LEU A 250 -7.01 10.13 -3.22
N LEU A 251 -7.70 10.41 -2.12
CA LEU A 251 -8.65 11.51 -1.95
C LEU A 251 -8.09 12.52 -0.94
N ASP A 252 -8.16 13.80 -1.29
CA ASP A 252 -7.82 14.94 -0.44
C ASP A 252 -9.08 15.49 0.24
N HIS A 253 -9.01 15.73 1.55
CA HIS A 253 -10.14 16.26 2.30
C HIS A 253 -10.19 17.80 2.21
N PRO A 254 -11.36 18.43 1.98
CA PRO A 254 -11.48 19.91 1.94
C PRO A 254 -11.02 20.62 3.22
N GLY A 255 -11.05 19.92 4.34
CA GLY A 255 -10.53 20.40 5.63
C GLY A 255 -9.00 20.40 5.76
N ASN A 256 -8.25 19.91 4.77
CA ASN A 256 -6.78 20.04 4.76
C ASN A 256 -6.39 21.49 4.43
N PRO A 257 -5.30 22.02 5.00
CA PRO A 257 -4.96 23.45 4.87
C PRO A 257 -4.74 23.95 3.45
N TRP A 258 -4.39 23.02 2.54
CA TRP A 258 -4.06 23.32 1.16
C TRP A 258 -5.07 22.77 0.16
N SER A 259 -6.24 22.32 0.64
CA SER A 259 -7.25 21.73 -0.23
C SER A 259 -7.97 22.78 -1.10
N PRO A 260 -8.30 22.49 -2.36
CA PRO A 260 -7.84 21.33 -3.13
C PRO A 260 -6.34 21.44 -3.45
N SER A 261 -5.57 20.46 -3.01
CA SER A 261 -4.12 20.47 -3.19
C SER A 261 -3.77 20.27 -4.66
N GLN A 262 -2.70 20.92 -5.13
CA GLN A 262 -2.12 20.63 -6.43
C GLN A 262 -1.40 19.27 -6.38
N TRP A 263 -1.64 18.45 -7.40
CA TRP A 263 -1.15 17.09 -7.42
C TRP A 263 0.20 16.96 -8.13
N PHE A 264 1.09 16.17 -7.55
CA PHE A 264 2.29 15.70 -8.23
C PHE A 264 2.04 14.26 -8.68
N THR A 265 1.73 14.11 -9.96
CA THR A 265 1.36 12.85 -10.59
C THR A 265 2.46 12.38 -11.55
N ARG A 266 2.59 11.07 -11.74
CA ARG A 266 3.61 10.49 -12.62
C ARG A 266 3.10 9.23 -13.30
N ASP A 267 3.30 9.12 -14.61
CA ASP A 267 2.83 7.97 -15.40
C ASP A 267 3.44 6.62 -14.98
N TYR A 268 4.51 6.65 -14.17
CA TYR A 268 5.10 5.48 -13.55
C TYR A 268 4.38 4.98 -12.29
N GLY A 269 3.32 5.65 -11.85
CA GLY A 269 2.49 5.24 -10.72
C GLY A 269 2.65 6.04 -9.43
N PHE A 270 3.22 7.25 -9.44
CA PHE A 270 3.31 8.06 -8.23
C PHE A 270 2.25 9.16 -8.22
N ILE A 271 1.51 9.30 -7.13
CA ILE A 271 0.66 10.46 -6.87
C ILE A 271 0.83 10.95 -5.43
N SER A 272 0.80 12.27 -5.27
CA SER A 272 0.70 12.93 -3.97
C SER A 272 0.00 14.29 -4.10
N PRO A 273 -0.97 14.63 -3.23
CA PRO A 273 -1.44 15.99 -3.04
C PRO A 273 -0.36 16.78 -2.26
N THR A 274 0.73 17.14 -2.94
CA THR A 274 1.97 17.72 -2.35
C THR A 274 1.99 19.25 -2.44
N PRO A 275 1.46 19.98 -1.45
CA PRO A 275 1.45 21.44 -1.49
C PRO A 275 2.87 22.02 -1.50
N MET A 276 3.82 21.35 -0.84
CA MET A 276 5.20 21.84 -0.67
C MET A 276 5.95 22.04 -1.99
N ASN A 277 5.50 21.43 -3.09
CA ASN A 277 6.12 21.64 -4.39
C ASN A 277 5.68 22.96 -5.04
N PHE A 278 4.56 23.52 -4.61
CA PHE A 278 3.88 24.61 -5.29
C PHE A 278 3.79 25.89 -4.45
N LEU A 279 4.14 25.84 -3.17
CA LEU A 279 4.32 27.04 -2.36
C LEU A 279 5.45 27.93 -2.90
N GLU A 280 5.22 29.24 -2.89
CA GLU A 280 6.21 30.25 -3.32
C GLU A 280 7.33 30.43 -2.29
N LYS A 281 7.01 30.23 -1.00
CA LYS A 281 7.91 30.39 0.13
C LYS A 281 7.96 29.08 0.94
N PRO A 282 9.02 28.85 1.73
CA PRO A 282 9.04 27.76 2.68
C PRO A 282 7.80 27.77 3.57
N TRP A 283 7.25 26.59 3.87
CA TRP A 283 6.16 26.47 4.82
C TRP A 283 6.73 26.47 6.23
N GLU A 284 6.23 27.35 7.08
CA GLU A 284 6.71 27.52 8.45
C GLU A 284 5.65 27.08 9.47
N LEU A 285 6.09 26.41 10.53
CA LEU A 285 5.26 26.00 11.65
C LEU A 285 6.03 26.24 12.95
N ALA A 286 5.51 27.12 13.80
CA ALA A 286 6.12 27.44 15.08
C ALA A 286 6.08 26.26 16.06
N ALA A 287 7.04 26.20 16.97
CA ALA A 287 7.12 25.18 18.01
C ALA A 287 5.79 25.06 18.79
N GLY A 288 5.35 23.82 19.01
CA GLY A 288 4.10 23.51 19.71
C GLY A 288 2.82 23.69 18.87
N LYS A 289 2.92 24.14 17.62
CA LYS A 289 1.79 24.17 16.68
C LYS A 289 1.69 22.88 15.89
N SER A 290 0.47 22.61 15.39
CA SER A 290 0.15 21.39 14.66
C SER A 290 -0.65 21.69 13.41
N VAL A 291 -0.55 20.80 12.43
CA VAL A 291 -1.42 20.72 11.27
C VAL A 291 -2.16 19.39 11.28
N SER A 292 -3.47 19.43 11.01
CA SER A 292 -4.28 18.22 10.86
C SER A 292 -4.50 17.92 9.38
N LEU A 293 -4.31 16.66 9.01
CA LEU A 293 -4.41 16.16 7.65
C LEU A 293 -5.33 14.95 7.62
N ARG A 294 -6.22 14.91 6.62
CA ARG A 294 -7.19 13.84 6.39
C ARG A 294 -7.10 13.38 4.95
N TYR A 295 -6.93 12.08 4.77
CA TYR A 295 -6.87 11.45 3.45
C TYR A 295 -7.72 10.20 3.44
N ARG A 296 -8.22 9.84 2.27
CA ARG A 296 -8.89 8.55 2.05
C ARG A 296 -8.24 7.84 0.88
N VAL A 297 -7.91 6.57 1.06
CA VAL A 297 -7.48 5.67 -0.01
C VAL A 297 -8.62 4.72 -0.32
N VAL A 298 -8.98 4.61 -1.60
CA VAL A 298 -10.02 3.70 -2.07
C VAL A 298 -9.38 2.68 -3.00
N LEU A 299 -9.45 1.40 -2.64
CA LEU A 299 -9.08 0.28 -3.49
C LEU A 299 -10.38 -0.25 -4.08
N PHE A 300 -10.51 -0.25 -5.40
CA PHE A 300 -11.79 -0.49 -6.07
C PHE A 300 -11.69 -1.46 -7.25
N ALA A 301 -12.80 -2.13 -7.54
CA ALA A 301 -12.98 -2.89 -8.76
C ALA A 301 -13.74 -2.09 -9.82
N GLY A 302 -13.31 -2.20 -11.07
CA GLY A 302 -13.81 -1.41 -12.19
C GLY A 302 -12.99 -0.15 -12.42
N ASP A 303 -13.63 0.83 -13.06
CA ASP A 303 -13.09 2.18 -13.25
C ASP A 303 -13.58 3.19 -12.17
N PRO A 304 -13.04 4.41 -12.11
CA PRO A 304 -13.46 5.44 -11.15
C PRO A 304 -14.96 5.77 -11.14
N LYS A 305 -15.63 5.67 -12.30
CA LYS A 305 -17.06 5.96 -12.43
C LYS A 305 -17.88 4.81 -11.87
N GLU A 306 -17.53 3.57 -12.20
CA GLU A 306 -18.16 2.36 -11.65
C GLU A 306 -17.95 2.23 -10.13
N ALA A 307 -16.79 2.68 -9.64
CA ALA A 307 -16.47 2.75 -8.21
C ALA A 307 -17.15 3.93 -7.49
N GLU A 308 -17.79 4.82 -8.24
CA GLU A 308 -18.49 6.01 -7.74
C GLU A 308 -17.59 6.92 -6.89
N LEU A 309 -16.32 7.13 -7.29
CA LEU A 309 -15.34 7.89 -6.49
C LEU A 309 -15.82 9.30 -6.13
N ASP A 310 -16.54 9.97 -7.04
CA ASP A 310 -17.10 11.29 -6.76
C ASP A 310 -18.16 11.27 -5.67
N ARG A 311 -18.99 10.22 -5.60
CA ARG A 311 -19.96 10.06 -4.51
C ARG A 311 -19.24 9.74 -3.21
N ILE A 312 -18.27 8.83 -3.23
CA ILE A 312 -17.45 8.47 -2.07
C ILE A 312 -16.73 9.69 -1.49
N HIS A 313 -16.17 10.56 -2.34
CA HIS A 313 -15.53 11.79 -1.91
C HIS A 313 -16.51 12.76 -1.27
N ARG A 314 -17.65 13.04 -1.94
CA ARG A 314 -18.67 13.96 -1.42
C ARG A 314 -19.22 13.54 -0.06
N GLU A 315 -19.51 12.25 0.13
CA GLU A 315 -20.05 11.72 1.39
C GLU A 315 -19.02 11.75 2.52
N TRP A 316 -17.74 11.57 2.19
CA TRP A 316 -16.65 11.62 3.17
C TRP A 316 -16.29 13.05 3.58
N ALA A 317 -16.42 13.99 2.65
CA ALA A 317 -16.06 15.39 2.83
C ALA A 317 -17.15 16.22 3.53
N ALA A 318 -18.38 15.68 3.66
CA ALA A 318 -19.52 16.30 4.33
C ALA A 318 -19.39 16.22 5.86
#